data_AF-A0A3D1RYM9-F1
#
_entry.id   AF-A0A3D1RYM9-F1
#
_cell.length_a   1.000
_cell.length_b   1.000
_cell.length_c   1.000
_cell.angle_alpha   90.00
_cell.angle_beta   90.00
_cell.angle_gamma   90.00
#
_symmetry.space_group_name_H-M   'P 1'
#
loop_
_entity.id
_entity.type
_entity.pdbx_description
1 polymer ?
#
loop_
_entity_poly.entity_id
_entity_poly.type
_entity_poly.pdbx_seq_one_letter_code
_entity_poly.pdbx_strand_id
1 'polypeptide(L)'
;MWETGAGTLPAFFLVRAGRKLQGMIPSGNDMSEFLIRSAKVGDLEAIRSIYAIEVLEHSASFEITVPGVEEMKTRWLGVTEAGLPYRVVEVDG
;
A
#
# COMPACT_ATOMS: atom_id res chain seq x y z
N MET A 1 22.07 -20.19 18.87
CA MET A 1 22.55 -20.57 17.54
C MET A 1 21.63 -19.89 16.55
N TRP A 2 21.99 -18.67 16.13
CA TRP A 2 21.28 -17.93 15.10
C TRP A 2 22.26 -17.75 13.95
N GLU A 3 21.89 -18.24 12.77
CA GLU A 3 22.72 -18.18 11.58
C GLU A 3 22.48 -16.86 10.85
N THR A 4 23.57 -16.16 10.54
CA THR A 4 23.57 -14.95 9.70
C THR A 4 23.49 -15.37 8.23
N GLY A 5 22.26 -15.52 7.72
CA GLY A 5 22.00 -15.67 6.29
C GLY A 5 22.12 -14.32 5.57
N ALA A 6 23.20 -14.13 4.82
CA ALA A 6 23.37 -13.02 3.89
C ALA A 6 22.41 -13.20 2.69
N GLY A 7 21.20 -12.69 2.83
CA GLY A 7 20.24 -12.54 1.74
C GLY A 7 20.45 -11.20 1.04
N THR A 8 20.67 -11.23 -0.27
CA THR A 8 20.62 -10.06 -1.15
C THR A 8 19.27 -9.37 -1.01
N LEU A 9 19.24 -8.19 -0.40
CA LEU A 9 18.04 -7.35 -0.33
C LEU A 9 17.70 -6.83 -1.73
N PRO A 10 16.46 -6.97 -2.23
CA PRO A 10 16.02 -6.22 -3.40
C PRO A 10 16.05 -4.72 -3.06
N ALA A 11 16.31 -3.91 -4.09
CA ALA A 11 16.69 -2.52 -3.99
C ALA A 11 15.77 -1.67 -3.08
N PHE A 12 16.23 -1.41 -1.85
CA PHE A 12 15.73 -0.31 -1.04
C PHE A 12 16.31 1.00 -1.59
N PHE A 13 15.44 1.99 -1.77
CA PHE A 13 15.78 3.35 -2.18
C PHE A 13 16.91 3.93 -1.31
N LEU A 14 18.11 4.07 -1.86
CA LEU A 14 19.22 4.79 -1.26
C LEU A 14 19.21 6.23 -1.81
N VAL A 15 18.79 7.20 -0.99
CA VAL A 15 19.04 8.62 -1.29
C VAL A 15 20.51 8.91 -1.00
N ARG A 16 21.36 8.84 -2.04
CA ARG A 16 22.72 9.38 -1.99
C ARG A 16 22.69 10.84 -2.46
N ALA A 17 22.89 11.75 -1.53
CA ALA A 17 23.08 13.17 -1.81
C ALA A 17 24.30 13.38 -2.73
N GLY A 18 24.13 14.24 -3.74
CA GLY A 18 25.24 14.92 -4.42
C GLY A 18 25.76 14.26 -5.71
N ARG A 19 25.02 14.40 -6.81
CA ARG A 19 25.64 14.52 -8.15
C ARG A 19 24.78 15.42 -9.03
N LYS A 20 25.32 16.56 -9.44
CA LYS A 20 24.76 17.37 -10.53
C LYS A 20 24.95 16.59 -11.83
N LEU A 21 23.87 16.04 -12.39
CA LEU A 21 23.78 15.65 -13.79
C LEU A 21 22.65 16.49 -14.41
N GLN A 22 23.01 17.72 -14.79
CA GLN A 22 22.18 18.53 -15.68
C GLN A 22 22.28 17.92 -17.08
N GLY A 23 21.21 17.28 -17.59
CA GLY A 23 21.23 16.76 -18.96
C GLY A 23 20.06 15.88 -19.40
N MET A 24 19.28 15.29 -18.50
CA MET A 24 18.09 14.48 -18.82
C MET A 24 17.09 14.62 -17.67
N ILE A 25 16.42 15.77 -17.59
CA ILE A 25 15.31 15.94 -16.66
C ILE A 25 14.09 15.42 -17.42
N PRO A 26 13.49 14.26 -17.07
CA PRO A 26 12.15 13.96 -17.56
C PRO A 26 11.27 15.14 -17.21
N SER A 27 10.60 15.71 -18.22
CA SER A 27 9.63 16.79 -18.03
C SER A 27 8.73 16.41 -16.85
N GLY A 28 8.60 17.30 -15.87
CA GLY A 28 8.03 17.03 -14.54
C GLY A 28 6.54 16.73 -14.50
N ASN A 29 6.07 15.82 -15.35
CA ASN A 29 4.67 15.41 -15.46
C ASN A 29 4.49 13.90 -15.61
N ASP A 30 5.49 13.08 -15.26
CA ASP A 30 5.34 11.62 -15.06
C ASP A 30 4.66 11.33 -13.70
N MET A 31 3.69 12.17 -13.35
CA MET A 31 2.84 11.99 -12.18
C MET A 31 1.66 11.16 -12.63
N SER A 32 1.65 9.87 -12.29
CA SER A 32 0.45 9.04 -12.43
C SER A 32 -0.75 9.81 -11.91
N GLU A 33 -1.79 9.89 -12.74
CA GLU A 33 -3.03 10.57 -12.35
C GLU A 33 -3.61 9.78 -11.17
N PHE A 34 -3.91 10.47 -10.08
CA PHE A 34 -4.48 9.83 -8.90
C PHE A 34 -5.75 10.54 -8.44
N LEU A 35 -6.71 9.75 -7.99
CA LEU A 35 -7.99 10.22 -7.48
C LEU A 35 -8.20 9.72 -6.06
N ILE A 36 -8.35 10.65 -5.11
CA ILE A 36 -8.80 10.33 -3.75
C ILE A 36 -10.32 10.32 -3.75
N ARG A 37 -10.92 9.18 -3.39
CA ARG A 37 -12.38 9.03 -3.34
C ARG A 37 -12.83 8.14 -2.18
N SER A 38 -14.14 8.11 -1.92
CA SER A 38 -14.71 7.11 -1.02
C SER A 38 -14.48 5.70 -1.58
N ALA A 39 -14.20 4.76 -0.69
CA ALA A 39 -14.17 3.35 -1.04
C ALA A 39 -15.58 2.87 -1.44
N LYS A 40 -15.64 2.00 -2.45
CA LYS A 40 -16.83 1.27 -2.89
C LYS A 40 -16.59 -0.24 -2.71
N VAL A 41 -17.66 -1.04 -2.76
CA VAL A 41 -17.58 -2.51 -2.62
C VAL A 41 -16.55 -3.14 -3.57
N GLY A 42 -16.41 -2.60 -4.79
CA GLY A 42 -15.44 -3.09 -5.77
C GLY A 42 -13.97 -2.90 -5.39
N ASP A 43 -13.65 -2.05 -4.40
CA ASP A 43 -12.27 -1.81 -3.98
C ASP A 43 -11.79 -2.82 -2.92
N LEU A 44 -12.70 -3.61 -2.32
CA LEU A 44 -12.40 -4.41 -1.13
C LEU A 44 -11.35 -5.50 -1.39
N GLU A 45 -11.31 -6.07 -2.59
CA GLU A 45 -10.27 -7.03 -2.98
C GLU A 45 -8.88 -6.39 -3.07
N ALA A 46 -8.80 -5.16 -3.62
CA ALA A 46 -7.55 -4.42 -3.71
C ALA A 46 -7.07 -4.00 -2.31
N ILE A 47 -7.97 -3.47 -1.48
CA ILE A 47 -7.69 -3.14 -0.08
C ILE A 47 -7.20 -4.37 0.68
N ARG A 48 -7.89 -5.51 0.53
CA ARG A 48 -7.49 -6.78 1.14
C ARG A 48 -6.10 -7.21 0.71
N SER A 49 -5.76 -7.06 -0.57
CA SER A 49 -4.46 -7.46 -1.12
C SER A 49 -3.33 -6.62 -0.53
N ILE A 50 -3.53 -5.32 -0.34
CA ILE A 50 -2.58 -4.44 0.36
C ILE A 50 -2.46 -4.85 1.83
N TYR A 51 -3.60 -5.05 2.51
CA TYR A 51 -3.63 -5.43 3.93
C TYR A 51 -2.98 -6.81 4.19
N ALA A 52 -3.08 -7.74 3.25
CA ALA A 52 -2.49 -9.08 3.37
C ALA A 52 -0.97 -9.03 3.54
N ILE A 53 -0.29 -8.09 2.89
CA ILE A 53 1.17 -7.88 3.02
C ILE A 53 1.53 -7.50 4.46
N GLU A 54 0.74 -6.63 5.07
CA GLU A 54 0.95 -6.21 6.47
C GLU A 54 0.71 -7.33 7.49
N VAL A 55 -0.14 -8.31 7.16
CA VAL A 55 -0.44 -9.46 8.02
C VAL A 55 0.58 -10.59 7.85
N LEU A 56 1.01 -10.87 6.62
CA LEU A 56 1.87 -12.02 6.33
C LEU A 56 3.36 -11.71 6.45
N GLU A 57 3.77 -10.46 6.18
CA GLU A 57 5.18 -10.12 5.99
C GLU A 57 5.69 -9.08 6.99
N HIS A 58 4.81 -8.33 7.66
CA HIS A 58 5.18 -7.22 8.52
C HIS A 58 4.50 -7.31 9.90
N SER A 59 4.80 -6.33 10.76
CA SER A 59 4.30 -6.28 12.15
C SER A 59 3.43 -5.04 12.42
N ALA A 60 2.98 -4.34 11.37
CA ALA A 60 2.08 -3.20 11.54
C ALA A 60 0.66 -3.66 11.92
N SER A 61 0.27 -4.87 11.48
CA SER A 61 -0.92 -5.57 11.94
C SER A 61 -0.58 -6.54 13.08
N PHE A 62 -1.54 -6.75 13.98
CA PHE A 62 -1.46 -7.80 15.02
C PHE A 62 -2.24 -9.06 14.61
N GLU A 63 -2.85 -9.06 13.43
CA GLU A 63 -3.52 -10.24 12.88
C GLU A 63 -2.47 -11.26 12.40
N ILE A 64 -2.82 -12.55 12.50
CA ILE A 64 -1.96 -13.67 12.08
C ILE A 64 -2.53 -14.36 10.84
N THR A 65 -3.83 -14.17 10.57
CA THR A 65 -4.55 -14.76 9.44
C THR A 65 -5.18 -13.65 8.63
N VAL A 66 -4.93 -13.64 7.31
CA VAL A 66 -5.52 -12.64 6.41
C VAL A 66 -7.04 -12.78 6.38
N PRO A 67 -7.81 -11.72 6.61
CA PRO A 67 -9.26 -11.78 6.58
C PRO A 67 -9.78 -12.09 5.16
N GLY A 68 -10.93 -12.75 5.09
CA GLY A 68 -11.67 -12.92 3.83
C GLY A 68 -12.30 -11.60 3.37
N VAL A 69 -12.74 -11.55 2.11
CA VAL A 69 -13.32 -10.34 1.51
C VAL A 69 -14.65 -9.95 2.16
N GLU A 70 -15.46 -10.94 2.56
CA GLU A 70 -16.71 -10.69 3.29
C GLU A 70 -16.46 -10.09 4.69
N GLU A 71 -15.38 -10.49 5.34
CA GLU A 71 -14.95 -9.86 6.61
C GLU A 71 -14.50 -8.42 6.37
N MET A 72 -13.73 -8.18 5.30
CA MET A 72 -13.35 -6.82 4.90
C MET A 72 -14.57 -5.93 4.60
N LYS A 73 -15.60 -6.48 3.96
CA LYS A 73 -16.87 -5.80 3.71
C LYS A 73 -17.60 -5.46 5.01
N THR A 74 -17.67 -6.40 5.95
CA THR A 74 -18.30 -6.19 7.27
C THR A 74 -17.61 -5.06 8.04
N ARG A 75 -16.27 -5.05 8.03
CA ARG A 75 -15.47 -3.97 8.64
C ARG A 75 -15.68 -2.62 7.96
N TRP A 76 -15.69 -2.59 6.63
CA TRP A 76 -15.95 -1.37 5.85
C TRP A 76 -17.35 -0.80 6.13
N LEU A 77 -18.38 -1.65 6.21
CA LEU A 77 -19.72 -1.25 6.62
C LEU A 77 -19.72 -0.67 8.03
N GLY A 78 -19.09 -1.32 9.01
CA GLY A 78 -19.03 -0.82 10.38
C GLY A 78 -18.42 0.58 10.49
N VAL A 79 -17.40 0.90 9.69
CA VAL A 79 -16.80 2.25 9.64
C VAL A 79 -17.76 3.25 8.96
N THR A 80 -18.31 2.89 7.81
CA THR A 80 -19.11 3.81 7.00
C THR A 80 -20.50 4.08 7.59
N GLU A 81 -21.14 3.07 8.19
CA GLU A 81 -22.41 3.19 8.91
C GLU A 81 -22.27 4.01 10.20
N ALA A 82 -21.07 4.02 10.81
CA ALA A 82 -20.74 4.94 11.91
C ALA A 82 -20.51 6.40 11.44
N GLY A 83 -20.67 6.69 10.14
CA GLY A 83 -20.47 8.02 9.55
C GLY A 83 -19.00 8.42 9.40
N LEU A 84 -18.06 7.47 9.54
CA LEU A 84 -16.63 7.73 9.41
C LEU A 84 -16.17 7.59 7.95
N PRO A 85 -15.18 8.39 7.51
CA PRO A 85 -14.68 8.30 6.16
C PRO A 85 -13.81 7.04 5.96
N TYR A 86 -14.08 6.31 4.87
CA TYR A 86 -13.21 5.25 4.37
C TYR A 86 -12.77 5.63 2.95
N ARG A 87 -11.48 5.91 2.77
CA ARG A 87 -10.92 6.49 1.53
C ARG A 87 -9.95 5.55 0.85
N VAL A 88 -9.89 5.67 -0.47
CA VAL A 88 -8.90 5.02 -1.33
C VAL A 88 -8.24 6.05 -2.22
N VAL A 89 -7.05 5.71 -2.70
CA VAL A 89 -6.39 6.38 -3.82
C VAL A 89 -6.44 5.42 -4.99
N GLU A 90 -7.12 5.84 -6.06
CA GLU A 90 -7.08 5.19 -7.37
C GLU A 90 -5.96 5.84 -8.18
N VAL A 91 -5.16 5.04 -8.87
CA VAL A 91 -4.01 5.49 -9.67
C VAL A 91 -4.18 4.96 -11.08
N ASP A 92 -4.04 5.84 -12.08
CA ASP A 92 -4.16 5.56 -13.50
C ASP A 92 -5.58 5.10 -13.99
N GLY A 93 -6.62 5.44 -13.23
CA GLY A 93 -8.04 5.17 -13.53
C GLY A 93 -8.48 3.73 -13.25
#